data_AF-A0A1S8C9T6-F1
#
_entry.id   AF-A0A1S8C9T6-F1
#
_cell.length_a   1.000
_cell.length_b   1.000
_cell.length_c   1.000
_cell.angle_alpha   90.00
_cell.angle_beta   90.00
_cell.angle_gamma   90.00
#
_symmetry.space_group_name_H-M   'P 1'
#
loop_
_entity.id
_entity.type
_entity.pdbx_description
1 polymer ?
#
loop_
_entity_poly.entity_id
_entity_poly.type
_entity_poly.pdbx_seq_one_letter_code
_entity_poly.pdbx_strand_id
1 'polypeptide(L)'
;MDRNDLGWVLAPLLDAGLSVDQARDLLFRLAFEEMVSQVRGTRGPTPDAVADQPDGVRAAWQQMLLRLMLLDPLREDGADGGLAAAEG
;
A
#
# COMPACT_ATOMS: atom_id res chain seq x y z
N MET A 1 -4.44 -11.63 6.37
CA MET A 1 -5.11 -10.75 5.40
C MET A 1 -6.13 -11.60 4.66
N ASP A 2 -7.40 -11.38 4.96
CA ASP A 2 -8.48 -12.13 4.37
C ASP A 2 -8.82 -11.57 2.98
N ARG A 3 -9.51 -12.38 2.17
CA ARG A 3 -9.94 -11.99 0.81
C ARG A 3 -10.77 -10.69 0.82
N ASN A 4 -11.45 -10.39 1.93
CA ASN A 4 -12.23 -9.18 2.12
C ASN A 4 -11.34 -7.94 2.30
N ASP A 5 -10.22 -8.07 3.02
CA ASP A 5 -9.26 -6.98 3.24
C ASP A 5 -8.62 -6.53 1.92
N LEU A 6 -8.28 -7.50 1.05
CA LEU A 6 -7.78 -7.24 -0.30
C LEU A 6 -8.79 -6.45 -1.15
N GLY A 7 -10.09 -6.79 -1.05
CA GLY A 7 -11.14 -6.04 -1.73
C GLY A 7 -11.21 -4.58 -1.26
N TRP A 8 -11.12 -4.34 0.04
CA TRP A 8 -11.11 -2.98 0.60
C TRP A 8 -9.87 -2.18 0.19
N VAL A 9 -8.69 -2.81 0.13
CA VAL A 9 -7.46 -2.16 -0.33
C VAL A 9 -7.57 -1.74 -1.78
N LEU A 10 -8.05 -2.62 -2.66
CA LEU A 10 -8.08 -2.38 -4.10
C LEU A 10 -9.23 -1.47 -4.56
N ALA A 11 -10.29 -1.32 -3.75
CA ALA A 11 -11.47 -0.53 -4.09
C ALA A 11 -11.17 0.88 -4.67
N PRO A 12 -10.22 1.69 -4.17
CA PRO A 12 -9.93 3.01 -4.74
C PRO A 12 -9.53 2.95 -6.21
N LEU A 13 -8.78 1.92 -6.62
CA LEU A 13 -8.33 1.77 -8.01
C LEU A 13 -9.49 1.36 -8.92
N LEU A 14 -10.35 0.48 -8.43
CA LEU A 14 -11.53 0.05 -9.15
C LEU A 14 -12.53 1.21 -9.32
N ASP A 15 -12.72 2.00 -8.26
CA ASP A 15 -13.57 3.20 -8.26
C ASP A 15 -13.02 4.29 -9.20
N ALA A 16 -11.70 4.34 -9.39
CA ALA A 16 -11.05 5.21 -10.38
C ALA A 16 -11.18 4.69 -11.83
N GLY A 17 -11.87 3.57 -12.03
CA GLY A 17 -12.15 2.99 -13.34
C GLY A 17 -11.09 2.01 -13.86
N LEU A 18 -10.13 1.61 -13.02
CA LEU A 18 -9.17 0.57 -13.41
C LEU A 18 -9.85 -0.80 -13.33
N SER A 19 -9.62 -1.61 -14.35
CA SER A 19 -9.85 -3.05 -14.26
C SER A 19 -8.87 -3.72 -13.30
N VAL A 20 -9.22 -4.91 -12.82
CA VAL A 20 -8.33 -5.72 -11.97
C VAL A 20 -7.01 -6.02 -12.66
N ASP A 21 -7.00 -6.28 -13.97
CA ASP A 21 -5.76 -6.51 -14.72
C ASP A 21 -4.91 -5.25 -14.81
N GLN A 22 -5.50 -4.08 -15.06
CA GLN A 22 -4.76 -2.81 -15.06
C GLN A 22 -4.16 -2.49 -13.69
N ALA A 23 -4.92 -2.71 -12.61
CA ALA A 23 -4.42 -2.53 -11.25
C ALA A 23 -3.27 -3.50 -10.94
N ARG A 24 -3.37 -4.75 -11.39
CA ARG A 24 -2.33 -5.77 -11.26
C ARG A 24 -1.05 -5.37 -11.99
N ASP A 25 -1.15 -4.92 -13.23
CA ASP A 25 0.00 -4.48 -14.02
C ASP A 25 0.72 -3.28 -13.39
N LEU A 26 -0.05 -2.33 -12.86
CA LEU A 26 0.46 -1.19 -12.09
C LEU A 26 1.22 -1.61 -10.83
N LEU A 27 0.66 -2.54 -10.06
CA LEU A 27 1.29 -3.13 -8.88
C LEU A 27 2.59 -3.85 -9.22
N PHE A 28 2.60 -4.66 -10.29
CA PHE A 28 3.81 -5.35 -10.74
C PHE A 28 4.90 -4.36 -11.17
N ARG A 29 4.52 -3.34 -11.94
CA ARG A 29 5.48 -2.33 -12.40
C ARG A 29 6.06 -1.54 -11.23
N LEU A 30 5.24 -1.18 -10.23
CA LEU A 30 5.74 -0.53 -9.02
C LEU A 30 6.75 -1.42 -8.27
N ALA A 31 6.38 -2.68 -8.00
CA ALA A 31 7.24 -3.60 -7.26
C ALA A 31 8.57 -3.83 -8.00
N PHE A 32 8.52 -3.88 -9.33
CA PHE A 32 9.70 -3.97 -10.17
C PHE A 32 10.57 -2.69 -10.11
N GLU A 33 9.98 -1.50 -10.21
CA GLU A 33 10.67 -0.23 -10.10
C GLU A 33 11.37 -0.08 -8.74
N GLU A 34 10.73 -0.49 -7.64
CA GLU A 34 11.33 -0.51 -6.31
C GLU A 34 12.51 -1.50 -6.20
N MET A 35 12.39 -2.72 -6.76
CA MET A 35 13.49 -3.67 -6.80
C MET A 35 14.68 -3.14 -7.60
N VAL A 36 14.42 -2.51 -8.75
CA VAL A 36 15.48 -1.92 -9.59
C VAL A 36 16.12 -0.70 -8.92
N SER A 37 15.32 0.14 -8.25
CA SER A 37 15.78 1.29 -7.46
C SER A 37 16.75 0.88 -6.34
N GLN A 38 16.42 -0.18 -5.60
CA GLN A 38 17.29 -0.73 -4.57
C GLN A 38 18.63 -1.23 -5.12
N VAL A 39 18.62 -1.90 -6.29
CA VAL A 39 19.84 -2.38 -6.95
C VAL A 39 20.71 -1.23 -7.47
N ARG A 40 20.10 -0.16 -7.98
CA ARG A 40 20.82 1.00 -8.54
C ARG A 40 21.21 2.05 -7.49
N GLY A 41 20.71 1.95 -6.26
CA GLY A 41 20.90 2.96 -5.22
C GLY A 41 20.22 4.29 -5.51
N THR A 42 19.23 4.31 -6.42
CA THR A 42 18.56 5.53 -6.90
C THR A 42 17.12 5.56 -6.42
N ARG A 43 16.86 6.15 -5.25
CA ARG A 43 15.49 6.36 -4.75
C ARG A 43 14.94 7.70 -5.25
N GLY A 44 14.08 7.67 -6.25
CA GLY A 44 13.29 8.84 -6.69
C GLY A 44 12.12 9.14 -5.74
N PRO A 45 11.56 10.36 -5.75
CA PRO A 45 10.46 10.75 -4.88
C PRO A 45 9.10 10.15 -5.29
N THR A 46 8.94 9.72 -6.54
CA THR A 46 7.71 9.06 -7.03
C THR A 46 8.09 8.06 -8.12
N PRO A 47 7.60 6.81 -8.07
CA PRO A 47 7.81 5.83 -9.13
C PRO A 47 7.17 6.28 -10.44
N ASP A 48 7.86 6.06 -11.55
CA ASP A 48 7.39 6.44 -12.88
C ASP A 48 6.05 5.77 -13.21
N ALA A 49 5.84 4.53 -12.73
CA ALA A 49 4.58 3.81 -12.84
C ALA A 49 3.36 4.60 -12.31
N VAL A 50 3.56 5.42 -11.28
CA VAL A 50 2.52 6.26 -10.67
C VAL A 50 2.49 7.63 -11.31
N ALA A 51 3.65 8.19 -11.68
CA ALA A 51 3.75 9.52 -12.28
C ALA A 51 3.06 9.61 -13.65
N ASP A 52 3.14 8.55 -14.46
CA ASP A 52 2.55 8.48 -15.80
C ASP A 52 1.01 8.39 -15.80
N GLN A 53 0.37 8.25 -14.64
CA GLN A 53 -1.08 8.04 -14.53
C GLN A 53 -1.88 9.35 -14.44
N PRO A 54 -3.16 9.35 -14.88
CA PRO A 54 -4.08 10.47 -14.67
C PRO A 54 -4.22 10.82 -13.20
N ASP A 55 -4.48 12.10 -12.90
CA ASP A 55 -4.57 12.63 -11.53
C ASP A 55 -5.49 11.83 -10.61
N GLY A 56 -6.65 11.39 -11.13
CA GLY A 56 -7.61 10.57 -10.37
C GLY A 56 -7.06 9.19 -9.98
N VAL A 57 -6.28 8.57 -10.87
CA VAL A 57 -5.63 7.28 -10.63
C VAL A 57 -4.48 7.43 -9.63
N ARG A 58 -3.72 8.53 -9.70
CA ARG A 58 -2.68 8.83 -8.71
C ARG A 58 -3.24 9.03 -7.31
N ALA A 59 -4.35 9.77 -7.19
CA ALA A 59 -5.04 9.95 -5.91
C ALA A 59 -5.59 8.61 -5.36
N ALA A 60 -6.17 7.78 -6.23
CA ALA A 60 -6.62 6.44 -5.86
C ALA A 60 -5.46 5.54 -5.38
N TRP A 61 -4.29 5.66 -6.02
CA TRP A 61 -3.08 4.95 -5.60
C TRP A 61 -2.64 5.33 -4.19
N GLN A 62 -2.60 6.62 -3.87
CA GLN A 62 -2.29 7.11 -2.54
C GLN A 62 -3.28 6.56 -1.49
N GLN A 63 -4.57 6.51 -1.83
CA GLN A 63 -5.58 5.93 -0.94
C GLN A 63 -5.39 4.43 -0.73
N MET A 64 -5.07 3.66 -1.78
CA MET A 64 -4.77 2.23 -1.66
C MET A 64 -3.56 2.01 -0.74
N LEU A 65 -2.47 2.76 -0.92
CA LEU A 65 -1.28 2.65 -0.07
C LEU A 65 -1.55 2.99 1.39
N LEU A 66 -2.36 4.04 1.65
CA LEU A 66 -2.82 4.35 3.00
C LEU A 66 -3.59 3.18 3.62
N ARG A 67 -4.51 2.58 2.87
CA ARG A 67 -5.27 1.40 3.31
C ARG A 67 -4.37 0.19 3.57
N LEU A 68 -3.34 0.00 2.76
CA LEU A 68 -2.36 -1.07 2.97
C LEU A 68 -1.53 -0.85 4.25
N MET A 69 -1.10 0.38 4.54
CA MET A 69 -0.40 0.72 5.78
C MET A 69 -1.30 0.60 7.02
N LEU A 70 -2.60 0.88 6.86
CA LEU A 70 -3.61 0.69 7.91
C LEU A 70 -3.88 -0.78 8.24
N LEU A 71 -3.61 -1.69 7.31
CA LEU A 71 -3.73 -3.14 7.49
C LEU A 71 -2.51 -3.78 8.14
N ASP A 72 -1.48 -3.01 8.49
CA ASP A 72 -0.22 -3.54 9.01
C ASP A 72 -0.44 -4.51 10.19
N PRO A 73 -0.21 -5.83 9.99
CA PRO A 73 -0.30 -6.82 11.05
C PRO A 73 0.90 -6.76 12.02
N LEU A 74 1.92 -5.94 11.75
CA LEU A 74 3.08 -5.75 12.63
C LEU A 74 2.86 -4.71 13.75
N ARG A 75 1.63 -4.17 13.88
CA ARG A 75 1.23 -3.39 15.07
C ARG A 75 0.87 -4.28 16.29
N GLU A 76 1.00 -5.59 16.16
CA GLU A 76 0.95 -6.56 17.25
C GLU A 76 2.36 -6.77 17.82
N ASP A 77 2.92 -5.79 18.55
CA ASP A 77 4.08 -5.99 19.44
C ASP A 77 4.33 -4.80 20.40
N GLY A 78 3.30 -4.05 20.78
CA GLY A 78 3.48 -2.82 21.57
C GLY A 78 2.39 -2.43 22.55
N ALA A 79 1.48 -3.34 22.94
CA ALA A 79 0.38 -3.00 23.84
C ALA A 79 0.05 -4.06 24.90
N ASP A 80 1.02 -4.87 25.32
CA ASP A 80 0.82 -5.79 26.46
C ASP A 80 1.89 -5.62 27.57
N GLY A 81 2.46 -4.42 27.65
CA GLY A 81 3.44 -4.04 28.67
C GLY A 81 3.02 -2.78 29.41
N GLY A 82 2.15 -2.90 30.41
CA GLY A 82 2.00 -1.86 31.42
C GLY A 82 0.57 -1.48 31.78
N LEU A 83 -0.10 -2.34 32.54
CA LEU A 83 -1.07 -1.95 33.57
C LEU A 83 -1.40 -3.15 34.49
N ALA A 84 -0.36 -3.87 34.92
CA ALA A 84 -0.45 -4.87 35.99
C ALA A 84 0.64 -4.58 37.04
N ALA A 85 0.60 -3.40 37.65
CA ALA A 85 1.41 -3.07 38.82
C ALA A 85 0.77 -1.91 39.60
N ALA A 86 -0.38 -2.18 40.22
CA ALA A 86 -0.83 -1.56 41.47
C ALA A 86 -2.22 -2.10 41.75
N GLU A 87 -2.33 -3.17 42.53
CA GLU A 87 -3.33 -3.40 43.58
C GLU A 87 -2.94 -4.70 44.30
N GLY A 88 -2.65 -4.62 45.61
CA GLY A 88 -2.38 -5.76 46.49
C GLY A 88 -1.14 -5.61 47.36
#